data_AF-A0A1Q6RSE1-F1
#
_entry.id   AF-A0A1Q6RSE1-F1
#
_cell.length_a   1.000
_cell.length_b   1.000
_cell.length_c   1.000
_cell.angle_alpha   90.00
_cell.angle_beta   90.00
_cell.angle_gamma   90.00
#
_symmetry.space_group_name_H-M   'P 1'
#
loop_
_entity.id
_entity.type
_entity.pdbx_description
1 polymer ?
#
loop_
_entity_poly.entity_id
_entity_poly.type
_entity_poly.pdbx_seq_one_letter_code
_entity_poly.pdbx_strand_id
1 'polypeptide(L)' 'MLGDYDIIHGTFFVCGLTRDDFTDLTPQQMKHYEELYHDPQLFFLLGKTLCVEHTTPEGYAQFMQATRQPPHQEQER' A
#
# COMPACT_ATOMS: atom_id res chain seq x y z
N MET A 1 2.99 0.40 17.81
CA MET A 1 1.80 -0.30 17.25
C MET A 1 1.08 0.69 16.36
N LEU A 2 0.66 0.27 15.16
CA LEU A 2 0.00 1.06 14.10
C LEU A 2 -1.44 1.51 14.46
N GLY A 3 -1.72 1.81 15.73
CA GLY A 3 -3.07 1.84 16.30
C GLY A 3 -4.09 2.79 15.66
N ASP A 4 -3.63 3.81 14.93
CA ASP A 4 -4.48 4.89 14.41
C ASP A 4 -4.50 4.98 12.87
N TYR A 5 -3.90 4.02 12.16
CA TYR A 5 -3.88 4.01 10.69
C TYR A 5 -4.92 3.03 10.15
N ASP A 6 -5.98 3.56 9.54
CA ASP A 6 -7.02 2.74 8.90
C ASP A 6 -6.54 2.10 7.59
N ILE A 7 -5.65 2.77 6.84
CA ILE A 7 -5.11 2.31 5.55
C ILE A 7 -3.68 2.82 5.38
N ILE A 8 -2.79 1.94 4.91
CA ILE A 8 -1.46 2.32 4.40
C ILE A 8 -1.43 1.95 2.92
N HIS A 9 -1.11 2.92 2.06
CA HIS A 9 -1.03 2.73 0.61
C HIS A 9 0.26 3.36 0.05
N GLY A 10 0.81 2.74 -0.99
CA GLY A 10 2.01 3.19 -1.69
C GLY A 10 3.26 2.38 -1.34
N THR A 11 4.42 2.83 -1.82
CA THR A 11 5.71 2.22 -1.46
C THR A 11 6.10 2.67 -0.07
N PHE A 12 6.24 1.73 0.86
CA PHE A 12 6.71 1.97 2.21
C PHE A 12 7.82 0.98 2.57
N PHE A 13 8.64 1.36 3.54
CA PHE A 13 9.68 0.52 4.11
C PHE A 13 9.32 0.19 5.56
N VAL A 14 9.31 -1.09 5.91
CA VAL A 14 9.05 -1.54 7.29
C VAL A 14 10.39 -1.62 8.02
N CYS A 15 10.54 -0.81 9.06
CA CYS A 15 11.73 -0.76 9.92
C CYS A 15 11.34 -0.60 11.38
N GLY A 16 12.27 -0.94 12.26
CA GLY A 16 12.07 -0.74 13.69
C GLY A 16 12.14 0.75 14.04
N LEU A 17 11.13 1.22 14.77
CA LEU A 17 11.14 2.54 15.42
C LEU A 17 11.96 2.45 16.72
N THR A 18 13.28 2.39 16.61
CA THR A 18 14.13 2.76 17.77
C THR A 18 14.21 4.27 17.85
N ARG A 19 14.27 4.81 19.08
CA ARG A 19 14.08 6.24 19.36
C ARG A 19 15.04 7.15 18.59
N ASP A 20 16.24 6.64 18.31
CA ASP A 20 17.35 7.43 17.81
C ASP A 20 17.89 6.96 16.45
N ASP A 21 17.50 5.76 15.97
CA ASP A 21 17.98 5.19 14.70
C ASP A 21 16.94 4.29 14.02
N PHE A 22 17.05 4.14 12.70
CA PHE A 22 16.42 3.03 12.00
C PHE A 22 17.16 1.75 12.37
N THR A 23 16.46 0.81 13.01
CA THR A 23 17.00 -0.54 13.24
C THR A 23 16.36 -1.53 12.27
N ASP A 24 17.15 -2.54 11.89
CA ASP A 24 16.65 -3.69 11.16
C ASP A 24 15.56 -4.40 11.98
N LEU A 25 14.61 -5.02 11.27
CA LEU A 25 13.62 -5.89 11.87
C LEU A 25 14.30 -7.17 12.36
N THR A 26 13.87 -7.70 13.51
CA THR A 26 14.28 -9.03 13.93
C THR A 26 13.82 -10.08 12.90
N PRO A 27 14.47 -11.26 12.81
CA PRO A 27 14.02 -12.31 11.89
C PRO A 27 12.55 -12.72 12.06
N GLN A 28 12.05 -12.69 13.31
CA GLN A 28 10.64 -12.95 13.60
C GLN A 28 9.72 -11.85 13.06
N GLN A 29 10.12 -10.58 13.20
CA GLN A 29 9.36 -9.45 12.65
C GLN A 29 9.39 -9.45 11.12
N MET A 30 10.54 -9.72 10.51
CA MET A 30 10.67 -9.90 9.06
C MET A 30 9.64 -10.91 8.55
N LYS A 31 9.63 -12.12 9.13
CA LYS A 31 8.68 -13.16 8.75
C LYS A 31 7.22 -12.71 8.93
N HIS A 32 6.91 -12.07 10.06
CA HIS A 32 5.55 -11.59 10.33
C HIS A 32 5.07 -10.56 9.31
N TYR A 33 5.92 -9.61 8.93
CA TYR A 33 5.54 -8.55 7.99
C TYR A 33 5.57 -9.01 6.54
N GLU A 34 6.44 -9.97 6.19
CA GLU A 34 6.38 -10.69 4.93
C GLU A 34 4.99 -11.32 4.75
N GLU A 35 4.50 -12.07 5.75
CA GLU A 35 3.17 -12.71 5.69
C GLU A 35 2.01 -11.71 5.53
N LEU A 36 2.16 -10.47 6.01
CA LEU A 36 1.11 -9.44 5.95
C LEU A 36 1.13 -8.59 4.67
N TYR A 37 2.33 -8.32 4.14
CA TYR A 37 2.54 -7.26 3.16
C TYR A 37 3.32 -7.71 1.91
N HIS A 38 3.58 -9.01 1.75
CA HIS A 38 4.26 -9.53 0.56
C HIS A 38 3.50 -9.19 -0.73
N ASP A 39 2.19 -9.45 -0.73
CA ASP A 39 1.32 -9.17 -1.87
C ASP A 39 0.61 -7.81 -1.71
N PRO A 40 0.52 -7.00 -2.79
CA PRO A 40 -0.21 -5.75 -2.76
C PRO A 40 -1.72 -5.94 -2.57
N GLN A 41 -2.37 -4.90 -2.06
CA GLN A 41 -3.81 -4.81 -1.92
C GLN A 41 -4.36 -3.66 -2.75
N LEU A 42 -5.51 -3.88 -3.40
CA LEU A 42 -6.30 -2.87 -4.08
C LEU A 42 -7.38 -2.36 -3.15
N PHE A 43 -7.46 -1.04 -3.02
CA PHE A 43 -8.48 -0.35 -2.26
C PHE A 43 -9.38 0.42 -3.22
N PHE A 44 -10.68 0.18 -3.16
CA PHE A 44 -11.64 0.89 -4.00
C PHE A 44 -12.96 1.10 -3.28
N LEU A 45 -13.64 2.21 -3.59
CA LEU A 45 -14.93 2.54 -3.02
C LEU A 45 -16.05 1.94 -3.88
N LEU A 46 -16.87 1.10 -3.27
CA LEU A 46 -18.14 0.66 -3.83
C LEU A 46 -19.28 1.38 -3.10
N GLY A 47 -19.71 2.51 -3.67
CA GLY A 47 -20.65 3.42 -3.01
C GLY A 47 -20.01 4.08 -1.79
N LYS A 48 -20.46 3.72 -0.58
CA LYS A 48 -19.91 4.21 0.70
C LYS A 48 -19.04 3.17 1.41
N THR A 49 -18.84 2.00 0.81
CA THR A 49 -18.07 0.91 1.40
C THR A 49 -16.68 0.90 0.80
N LEU A 50 -15.66 0.85 1.64
CA LEU A 50 -14.29 0.56 1.22
C LEU A 50 -14.13 -0.95 1.05
N CYS A 51 -13.80 -1.38 -0.16
CA CYS A 51 -13.49 -2.76 -0.47
C CYS A 51 -11.97 -2.94 -0.61
N VAL A 52 -11.51 -4.12 -0.21
CA VAL A 52 -10.09 -4.51 -0.25
C VAL A 52 -9.97 -5.84 -0.97
N GLU A 53 -9.09 -5.91 -1.97
CA GLU A 53 -8.74 -7.17 -2.64
C GLU A 53 -7.23 -7.38 -2.64
N HIS A 54 -6.79 -8.58 -2.27
CA HIS A 54 -5.39 -9.01 -2.45
C HIS A 54 -5.13 -9.30 -3.93
N THR A 55 -3.96 -8.93 -4.42
CA THR A 55 -3.57 -9.17 -5.82
C THR A 55 -2.07 -9.44 -5.92
N THR A 56 -1.63 -10.01 -7.04
CA THR A 56 -0.19 -10.16 -7.29
C THR A 56 0.43 -8.83 -7.71
N PRO A 57 1.77 -8.67 -7.62
CA PRO A 57 2.46 -7.50 -8.14
C PRO A 57 2.12 -7.16 -9.60
N GLU A 58 1.99 -8.17 -10.46
CA GLU A 58 1.62 -7.99 -11.87
C GLU A 58 0.17 -7.52 -12.01
N GLY A 59 -0.75 -8.08 -11.23
CA GLY A 59 -2.16 -7.68 -11.21
C GLY A 59 -2.33 -6.23 -10.77
N TYR A 60 -1.61 -5.82 -9.72
CA TYR A 60 -1.57 -4.43 -9.27
C TYR A 60 -1.07 -3.49 -10.38
N ALA A 61 0.06 -3.83 -11.02
CA ALA A 61 0.63 -3.01 -12.08
C ALA A 61 -0.32 -2.84 -13.27
N GLN A 62 -1.01 -3.92 -13.68
CA GLN A 62 -2.02 -3.88 -14.74
C GLN A 62 -3.21 -3.00 -14.34
N PHE A 63 -3.72 -3.14 -13.12
CA PHE A 63 -4.82 -2.33 -12.61
C PHE A 63 -4.46 -0.84 -12.60
N MET A 64 -3.28 -0.49 -12.08
CA MET A 64 -2.80 0.89 -12.05
C MET A 64 -2.59 1.47 -13.44
N GLN A 65 -2.14 0.66 -14.41
CA GLN A 65 -2.03 1.09 -15.81
C GLN A 65 -3.40 1.36 -16.44
N ALA A 66 -4.38 0.48 -16.20
CA ALA A 66 -5.72 0.61 -16.76
C ALA A 66 -6.52 1.78 -16.17
N THR A 67 -6.25 2.13 -14.91
CA THR A 67 -6.95 3.21 -14.17
C THR A 67 -6.24 4.56 -14.20
N ARG A 68 -5.07 4.65 -14.86
CA ARG A 68 -4.41 5.94 -15.14
C ARG A 68 -5.37 6.84 -15.91
N GLN A 69 -5.86 7.89 -15.26
CA GLN A 69 -6.57 8.95 -15.97
C GLN A 69 -5.61 9.61 -16.95
N PRO A 70 -6.05 9.92 -18.19
CA PRO A 70 -5.27 10.79 -19.05
C PRO A 70 -5.08 12.13 -18.31
N PRO A 71 -3.94 12.83 -18.51
CA PRO A 71 -3.75 14.14 -17.91
C PRO A 71 -4.96 14.98 -18.28
N HIS A 72 -5.63 15.54 -17.27
CA HIS A 72 -6.63 16.58 -17.49
C HIS A 72 -5.93 17.66 -18.31
N GLN A 73 -6.25 17.77 -19.60
CA GLN A 73 -6.05 19.03 -20.29
C GLN A 73 -6.93 20.00 -19.51
N GLU A 74 -6.31 20.79 -18.63
CA GLU A 74 -6.92 22.03 -18.16
C GLU A 74 -7.45 22.69 -19.42
N GLN A 75 -8.77 22.70 -19.55
CA GLN A 75 -9.46 23.32 -20.66
C GLN A 75 -9.17 24.81 -20.51
N GLU A 76 -8.10 25.25 -21.18
CA GLU A 76 -7.71 26.63 -21.30
C GLU A 76 -8.97 27.41 -21.73
N ARG A 77 -9.50 28.20 -20.79
CA ARG A 77 -10.57 29.18 -21.02
C ARG A 77 -9.95 30.55 -21.15
#